data_AF-A0A3Q9WXM9-F1
#
_entry.id   AF-A0A3Q9WXM9-F1
#
_cell.length_a   1.000
_cell.length_b   1.000
_cell.length_c   1.000
_cell.angle_alpha   90.00
_cell.angle_beta   90.00
_cell.angle_gamma   90.00
#
_symmetry.space_group_name_H-M   'P 1'
#
loop_
_entity.id
_entity.type
_entity.pdbx_description
1 polymer ?
#
loop_
_entity_poly.entity_id
_entity_poly.type
_entity_poly.pdbx_seq_one_letter_code
_entity_poly.pdbx_strand_id
1 'polypeptide(L)'
;MARSLRKNPFVANFLLRRIENLNKKEEKKIIVTWSRASAIVPAMIGHTIAVHNGKEHVPIYITDRMVNHKLGEFAPTFIFRGHTTKNDKKSKNNKKSKNDKKLKNDKKSYWYW
;
A
#
# COMPACT_ATOMS: atom_id res chain seq x y z
N MET A 1 -4.64 18.75 -6.92
CA MET A 1 -4.26 19.70 -7.98
C MET A 1 -2.81 19.50 -8.36
N ALA A 2 -2.54 19.49 -9.67
CA ALA A 2 -1.19 19.48 -10.21
C ALA A 2 -0.55 20.86 -10.03
N ARG A 3 0.78 20.90 -9.86
CA ARG A 3 1.54 22.15 -9.85
C ARG A 3 1.66 22.65 -11.31
N SER A 4 1.82 23.95 -11.51
CA SER A 4 2.11 24.52 -12.85
C SER A 4 3.36 23.87 -13.46
N LEU A 5 3.32 23.57 -14.76
CA LEU A 5 4.40 22.92 -15.53
C LEU A 5 5.73 23.69 -15.47
N ARG A 6 5.69 25.01 -15.28
CA ARG A 6 6.90 25.84 -15.14
C ARG A 6 7.69 25.55 -13.86
N LYS A 7 7.07 24.90 -12.87
CA LYS A 7 7.70 24.58 -11.58
C LYS A 7 8.09 23.11 -11.56
N ASN A 8 9.32 22.82 -11.13
CA ASN A 8 9.80 21.45 -11.01
C ASN A 8 8.88 20.61 -10.09
N PRO A 9 8.76 19.30 -10.35
CA PRO A 9 8.08 18.36 -9.48
C PRO A 9 8.63 18.45 -8.05
N PHE A 10 7.73 18.37 -7.08
CA PHE A 10 8.15 18.41 -5.68
C PHE A 10 8.69 17.06 -5.26
N VAL A 11 9.90 17.05 -4.69
CA VAL A 11 10.50 15.88 -4.06
C VAL A 11 11.09 16.32 -2.73
N ALA A 12 10.81 15.57 -1.66
CA ALA A 12 11.40 15.86 -0.37
C ALA A 12 12.92 15.64 -0.39
N ASN A 13 13.68 16.62 0.11
CA ASN A 13 15.15 16.61 0.09
C ASN A 13 15.74 15.36 0.76
N PHE A 14 15.16 14.89 1.88
CA PHE A 14 15.64 13.70 2.57
C PHE A 14 15.48 12.42 1.73
N LEU A 15 14.40 12.34 0.95
CA LEU A 15 14.06 11.18 0.14
C LEU A 15 15.00 11.13 -1.07
N LEU A 16 15.20 12.27 -1.72
CA LEU A 16 16.14 12.42 -2.83
C LEU A 16 17.58 12.08 -2.39
N ARG A 17 18.05 12.63 -1.27
CA ARG A 17 19.39 12.34 -0.72
C ARG A 17 19.60 10.86 -0.39
N ARG A 18 18.57 10.18 0.13
CA ARG A 18 18.65 8.74 0.41
C ARG A 18 18.76 7.92 -0.87
N ILE A 19 17.98 8.26 -1.89
CA ILE A 19 17.98 7.56 -3.18
C ILE A 19 19.31 7.76 -3.90
N GLU A 20 19.84 8.98 -3.95
CA GLU A 20 21.16 9.24 -4.53
C GLU A 20 22.27 8.44 -3.85
N ASN A 21 22.24 8.33 -2.53
CA ASN A 21 23.21 7.55 -1.78
C ASN A 21 23.08 6.04 -2.04
N LEU A 22 21.87 5.54 -2.23
CA LEU A 22 21.62 4.13 -2.55
C LEU A 22 22.03 3.81 -4.00
N ASN A 23 21.74 4.71 -4.94
CA ASN A 23 22.19 4.61 -6.32
C ASN A 23 23.72 4.54 -6.41
N LYS A 24 24.44 5.38 -5.64
CA LYS A 24 25.91 5.34 -5.58
C LYS A 24 26.47 4.03 -5.01
N LYS A 25 25.71 3.36 -4.14
CA LYS A 25 26.09 2.09 -3.50
C LYS A 25 25.56 0.86 -4.24
N GLU A 26 24.72 1.06 -5.25
CA GLU A 26 23.97 0.01 -5.95
C GLU A 26 23.15 -0.92 -5.03
N GLU A 27 22.77 -0.42 -3.84
CA GLU A 27 22.05 -1.19 -2.83
C GLU A 27 20.53 -0.95 -2.90
N LYS A 28 19.75 -2.03 -2.97
CA LYS A 28 18.28 -1.96 -2.98
C LYS A 28 17.73 -2.14 -1.57
N LYS A 29 17.73 -1.07 -0.78
CA LYS A 29 17.17 -1.04 0.58
C LYS A 29 15.75 -0.46 0.59
N ILE A 30 14.91 -0.94 1.52
CA ILE A 30 13.56 -0.40 1.71
C ILE A 30 13.67 0.98 2.35
N ILE A 31 13.09 2.00 1.69
CA ILE A 31 13.11 3.39 2.18
C ILE A 31 11.77 3.71 2.81
N VAL A 32 11.77 4.02 4.12
CA VAL A 32 10.56 4.50 4.80
C VAL A 32 10.36 5.99 4.55
N THR A 33 9.13 6.39 4.21
CA THR A 33 8.75 7.79 3.97
C THR A 33 7.36 8.14 4.50
N TRP A 34 7.28 9.35 5.08
CA TRP A 34 6.02 10.02 5.39
C TRP A 34 5.61 11.02 4.30
N SER A 35 6.50 11.31 3.34
CA SER A 35 6.26 12.32 2.32
C SER A 35 5.42 11.76 1.16
N ARG A 36 4.10 11.77 1.35
CA ARG A 36 3.12 11.38 0.32
C ARG A 36 3.01 12.37 -0.84
N ALA A 37 3.47 13.60 -0.63
CA ALA A 37 3.40 14.68 -1.62
C ALA A 37 4.51 14.61 -2.68
N SER A 38 5.56 13.81 -2.45
CA SER A 38 6.69 13.68 -3.36
C SER A 38 6.27 12.98 -4.66
N ALA A 39 6.70 13.56 -5.79
CA ALA A 39 6.56 12.98 -7.10
C ALA A 39 7.65 11.92 -7.35
N ILE A 40 7.31 10.90 -8.12
CA ILE A 40 8.24 9.84 -8.51
C ILE A 40 9.12 10.37 -9.66
N VAL A 41 10.43 10.36 -9.41
CA VAL A 41 11.48 10.76 -10.36
C VAL A 41 12.10 9.49 -10.96
N PRO A 42 12.59 9.51 -12.21
CA PRO A 42 13.23 8.34 -12.83
C PRO A 42 14.37 7.72 -12.01
N ALA A 43 15.10 8.53 -11.24
CA ALA A 43 16.16 8.04 -10.34
C ALA A 43 15.67 7.10 -9.22
N MET A 44 14.35 7.01 -9.00
CA MET A 44 13.74 6.14 -7.98
C MET A 44 13.32 4.77 -8.53
N ILE A 45 13.42 4.55 -9.85
CA ILE A 45 13.01 3.30 -10.49
C ILE A 45 13.84 2.15 -9.90
N GLY A 46 13.18 1.02 -9.64
CA GLY A 46 13.83 -0.17 -9.07
C GLY A 46 14.04 -0.13 -7.55
N HIS A 47 13.59 0.93 -6.87
CA HIS A 47 13.62 1.03 -5.41
C HIS A 47 12.26 0.67 -4.80
N THR A 48 12.30 0.11 -3.59
CA THR A 48 11.10 -0.13 -2.78
C THR A 48 10.96 0.98 -1.74
N ILE A 49 9.86 1.72 -1.82
CA ILE A 49 9.55 2.81 -0.89
C ILE A 49 8.33 2.42 -0.04
N ALA A 50 8.50 2.41 1.27
CA ALA A 50 7.45 2.16 2.23
C ALA A 50 6.76 3.49 2.59
N VAL A 51 5.57 3.72 2.05
CA VAL A 51 4.81 4.97 2.18
C VAL A 51 3.81 4.87 3.33
N HIS A 52 3.83 5.84 4.24
CA HIS A 52 2.89 5.89 5.35
C HIS A 52 1.45 6.18 4.88
N ASN A 53 0.49 5.32 5.21
CA ASN A 53 -0.94 5.48 4.87
C ASN A 53 -1.79 6.10 6.01
N GLY A 54 -1.18 6.41 7.15
CA GLY A 54 -1.87 6.89 8.35
C GLY A 54 -1.87 5.89 9.52
N LYS A 55 -1.60 4.61 9.25
CA LYS A 55 -1.49 3.55 10.26
C LYS A 55 -0.21 2.74 10.13
N GLU A 56 0.13 2.38 8.90
CA GLU A 56 1.25 1.53 8.56
C GLU A 56 2.00 2.06 7.34
N HIS A 57 3.20 1.51 7.10
CA HIS A 57 3.98 1.82 5.92
C HIS A 57 3.77 0.73 4.87
N VAL A 58 3.13 1.10 3.76
CA VAL A 58 2.86 0.19 2.65
C VAL A 58 4.08 0.15 1.73
N PRO A 59 4.76 -1.00 1.59
CA PRO A 59 5.90 -1.13 0.67
C PRO A 59 5.42 -1.13 -0.77
N ILE A 60 5.91 -0.17 -1.55
CA ILE A 60 5.59 -0.01 -2.97
C ILE A 60 6.89 -0.13 -3.76
N TYR A 61 6.91 -1.06 -4.71
CA TYR A 61 8.00 -1.19 -5.67
C TYR A 61 7.77 -0.24 -6.86
N ILE A 62 8.74 0.62 -7.14
CA ILE A 62 8.60 1.66 -8.16
C ILE A 62 8.94 1.12 -9.54
N THR A 63 7.98 1.25 -10.46
CA THR A 63 8.13 0.93 -11.88
C THR A 63 8.12 2.20 -12.73
N ASP A 64 8.61 2.12 -13.97
CA ASP A 64 8.70 3.26 -14.89
C ASP A 64 7.34 3.93 -15.18
N ARG A 65 6.27 3.12 -15.24
CA ARG A 65 4.89 3.62 -15.46
C ARG A 65 4.36 4.50 -14.33
N MET A 66 5.05 4.54 -13.19
CA MET A 66 4.68 5.35 -12.03
C MET A 66 5.36 6.72 -12.04
N VAL A 67 6.28 7.00 -12.97
CA VAL A 67 6.94 8.30 -13.10
C VAL A 67 5.88 9.40 -13.30
N ASN A 68 6.13 10.60 -12.75
CA ASN A 68 5.21 11.75 -12.74
C ASN A 68 3.95 11.61 -11.87
N HIS A 69 3.71 10.44 -11.26
CA HIS A 69 2.70 10.28 -10.23
C HIS A 69 3.25 10.62 -8.83
N LYS A 70 2.35 10.84 -7.87
CA LYS A 70 2.73 11.06 -6.47
C LYS A 70 2.75 9.75 -5.69
N LEU A 71 3.68 9.62 -4.75
CA LEU A 71 3.76 8.46 -3.86
C LEU A 71 2.46 8.21 -3.10
N GLY A 72 1.73 9.27 -2.73
CA GLY A 72 0.46 9.18 -2.03
C GLY A 72 -0.69 8.54 -2.83
N GLU A 73 -0.61 8.50 -4.16
CA GLU A 73 -1.65 7.91 -5.03
C GLU A 73 -1.67 6.38 -4.93
N PHE A 74 -0.50 5.78 -4.66
CA PHE A 74 -0.33 4.33 -4.55
C PHE A 74 -0.58 3.80 -3.13
N ALA A 75 -0.83 4.68 -2.16
CA ALA A 75 -1.08 4.33 -0.76
C ALA A 75 -2.51 4.73 -0.35
N PRO A 76 -3.50 3.82 -0.46
CA PRO A 76 -4.87 4.11 -0.06
C PRO A 76 -4.97 4.34 1.45
N THR A 77 -5.69 5.39 1.85
CA THR A 77 -5.81 5.81 3.26
C THR A 77 -7.10 5.36 3.92
N PHE A 78 -8.09 4.95 3.13
CA PHE A 78 -9.37 4.49 3.63
C PHE A 78 -9.83 3.26 2.86
N ILE A 79 -10.39 2.30 3.58
CA ILE A 79 -10.99 1.11 3.00
C ILE A 79 -12.47 1.43 2.75
N PHE A 80 -12.85 1.56 1.49
CA PHE A 80 -14.25 1.71 1.12
C PHE A 80 -15.00 0.42 1.46
N ARG A 81 -15.95 0.51 2.41
CA ARG A 81 -16.72 -0.65 2.89
C ARG A 81 -17.96 -0.96 2.05
N GLY A 82 -18.20 -0.22 0.96
CA GLY A 82 -19.42 -0.33 0.16
C GLY A 82 -20.62 0.37 0.82
N HIS A 83 -21.60 0.77 0.00
CA HIS A 83 -22.92 1.12 0.49
C HIS A 83 -23.67 -0.17 0.79
N THR A 84 -23.74 -0.54 2.06
CA THR A 84 -24.51 -1.72 2.46
C THR A 84 -25.99 -1.36 2.50
N THR A 85 -26.80 -1.92 1.60
CA THR A 85 -28.21 -2.14 1.90
C THR A 85 -28.26 -3.10 3.10
N LYS A 86 -29.15 -2.87 4.08
CA LYS A 86 -29.22 -3.63 5.34
C LYS A 86 -29.27 -5.17 5.14
N ASN A 87 -29.73 -5.63 3.97
CA ASN A 87 -29.95 -7.04 3.66
C ASN A 87 -28.66 -7.84 3.40
N ASP A 88 -27.61 -7.25 2.82
CA ASP A 88 -26.39 -7.98 2.44
C ASP A 88 -25.40 -8.21 3.60
N LYS A 89 -25.47 -7.38 4.65
CA LYS A 89 -24.68 -7.60 5.87
C LYS A 89 -25.14 -8.87 6.61
N LYS A 90 -26.44 -9.18 6.58
CA LYS A 90 -27.01 -10.37 7.24
C LYS A 90 -26.62 -11.66 6.51
N SER A 91 -26.55 -11.63 5.18
CA SER A 91 -26.20 -12.80 4.35
C SER A 91 -24.72 -13.19 4.48
N LYS A 92 -23.78 -12.22 4.53
CA LYS A 92 -22.34 -12.50 4.71
C LYS A 92 -21.98 -12.98 6.12
N ASN A 93 -22.57 -12.39 7.16
CA ASN A 93 -22.33 -12.84 8.55
C ASN A 93 -22.88 -14.25 8.81
N ASN A 94 -24.02 -14.62 8.21
CA ASN A 94 -24.57 -15.97 8.32
C ASN A 94 -23.76 -17.03 7.56
N LYS A 95 -23.12 -16.68 6.43
CA LYS A 95 -22.22 -17.61 5.72
C LYS A 95 -20.93 -17.88 6.50
N LYS A 96 -20.35 -16.84 7.12
CA LYS A 96 -19.13 -16.98 7.93
C LYS A 96 -19.37 -17.86 9.17
N SER A 97 -20.45 -17.63 9.90
CA SER A 97 -20.80 -18.43 11.09
C SER A 97 -21.14 -19.90 10.78
N LYS A 98 -21.72 -20.20 9.61
CA LYS A 98 -21.97 -21.59 9.16
C LYS A 98 -20.68 -22.32 8.79
N ASN A 99 -19.75 -21.66 8.10
CA ASN A 99 -18.47 -22.25 7.73
C ASN A 99 -17.59 -22.54 8.97
N ASP A 100 -17.58 -21.63 9.96
CA ASP A 100 -16.84 -21.82 11.21
C ASP A 100 -17.40 -22.98 12.06
N LYS A 101 -18.73 -23.20 12.02
CA LYS A 101 -19.38 -24.34 12.67
C LYS A 101 -19.11 -25.66 11.94
N LYS A 102 -19.07 -25.65 10.60
CA LYS A 102 -18.73 -26.82 9.78
C LYS A 102 -17.29 -27.29 10.06
N LEU A 103 -16.32 -26.37 10.05
CA LEU A 103 -14.92 -26.70 10.38
C LEU A 103 -14.74 -27.26 11.80
N LYS A 104 -15.55 -26.81 12.77
CA LYS A 104 -15.52 -27.35 14.14
C LYS A 104 -16.08 -28.76 14.22
N ASN A 105 -17.13 -29.07 13.46
CA ASN A 105 -17.68 -30.42 13.39
C ASN A 105 -16.73 -31.39 12.67
N ASP A 106 -16.15 -30.95 11.54
CA ASP A 106 -15.19 -31.76 10.78
C ASP A 106 -13.92 -32.05 11.61
N LYS A 107 -13.44 -31.11 12.44
CA LYS A 107 -12.30 -31.37 13.35
C LYS A 107 -12.66 -32.29 14.52
N LYS A 108 -13.93 -32.33 14.94
CA LYS A 108 -14.39 -33.19 16.04
C LYS A 108 -14.53 -34.65 15.59
N SER A 109 -14.77 -34.91 14.30
CA SER A 109 -14.86 -36.27 13.75
C SER A 109 -13.51 -36.98 13.62
N TYR A 110 -12.38 -36.26 13.57
CA TYR A 110 -11.04 -36.86 13.52
C TYR A 110 -10.45 -37.20 14.90
N TRP A 111 -11.17 -36.90 15.99
CA TRP A 111 -10.72 -37.12 17.38
C TRP A 111 -11.42 -38.31 18.07
N TYR A 112 -12.32 -38.99 17.36
CA TYR A 112 -13.01 -40.20 17.83
C TYR A 112 -12.72 -41.35 16.85
N TRP A 113 -11.46 -41.76 16.76
CA TRP A 113 -11.00 -43.09 16.31
C TRP A 113 -9.58 -43.30 16.87
#